data_AF-A0A932RGB4-F1
#
_entry.id   AF-A0A932RGB4-F1
#
_cell.length_a   1.000
_cell.length_b   1.000
_cell.length_c   1.000
_cell.angle_alpha   90.00
_cell.angle_beta   90.00
_cell.angle_gamma   90.00
#
_symmetry.space_group_name_H-M   'P 1'
#
loop_
_entity.id
_entity.type
_entity.pdbx_description
1 polymer ?
#
loop_
_entity_poly.entity_id
_entity_poly.type
_entity_poly.pdbx_seq_one_letter_code
_entity_poly.pdbx_strand_id
1 'polypeptide(L)' 'MSDCCDNLSRALEDNAILQKARGTIADGRILNDIFSDFYIRMPGEGHGYRYYAINFCPFCGRSLSAASPDAQP' A
#
# COMPACT_ATOMS: atom_id res chain seq x y z
N MET A 1 -0.52 9.48 10.29
CA MET A 1 -1.83 9.13 9.71
C MET A 1 -1.91 9.77 8.32
N SER A 2 -1.52 9.02 7.30
CA SER A 2 -1.63 9.44 5.90
C SER A 2 -3.05 9.15 5.41
N ASP A 3 -4.01 9.92 5.90
CA ASP A 3 -5.42 9.63 5.70
C ASP A 3 -6.02 10.59 4.69
N CYS A 4 -5.94 10.21 3.40
CA CYS A 4 -6.68 10.93 2.36
C CYS A 4 -8.20 10.93 2.64
N CYS A 5 -8.72 9.86 3.28
CA CYS A 5 -10.12 9.66 3.65
C CYS A 5 -10.28 8.46 4.60
N ASP A 6 -11.43 8.37 5.28
CA ASP A 6 -11.75 7.29 6.23
C ASP A 6 -11.74 5.89 5.62
N ASN A 7 -12.10 5.76 4.34
CA ASN A 7 -12.08 4.46 3.66
C ASN A 7 -10.65 3.93 3.47
N LEU A 8 -9.67 4.83 3.29
CA LEU A 8 -8.27 4.43 3.22
C LEU A 8 -7.77 3.98 4.59
N SER A 9 -8.13 4.71 5.66
CA SER A 9 -7.80 4.33 7.04
C SER A 9 -8.27 2.92 7.34
N ARG A 10 -9.54 2.64 7.07
CA ARG A 10 -10.15 1.32 7.25
C ARG A 10 -9.46 0.23 6.44
N ALA A 11 -9.13 0.53 5.18
CA ALA A 11 -8.43 -0.43 4.32
C ALA A 11 -7.01 -0.75 4.82
N LEU A 12 -6.33 0.21 5.46
CA LEU A 12 -5.04 0.01 6.12
C LEU A 12 -5.21 -0.84 7.39
N GLU A 13 -6.21 -0.53 8.22
CA GLU A 13 -6.54 -1.28 9.45
C GLU A 13 -6.88 -2.75 9.13
N ASP A 14 -7.68 -2.99 8.09
CA ASP A 14 -8.08 -4.32 7.64
C ASP A 14 -6.99 -5.07 6.84
N ASN A 15 -5.82 -4.46 6.63
CA ASN A 15 -4.73 -4.99 5.80
C ASN A 15 -5.12 -5.28 4.34
N ALA A 16 -6.19 -4.65 3.84
CA ALA A 16 -6.57 -4.68 2.42
C ALA A 16 -5.61 -3.83 1.58
N ILE A 17 -5.11 -2.73 2.15
CA ILE A 17 -4.00 -1.94 1.64
C ILE A 17 -2.87 -1.98 2.67
N LEU A 18 -1.63 -2.10 2.23
CA LEU A 18 -0.44 -2.02 3.07
C LEU A 18 0.31 -0.74 2.80
N GLN A 19 0.82 -0.10 3.85
CA GLN A 19 1.79 0.98 3.78
C GLN A 19 3.16 0.51 4.28
N LYS A 20 4.08 0.18 3.37
CA LYS A 20 5.41 -0.36 3.68
C LYS A 20 6.42 -0.01 2.61
N ALA A 21 7.70 0.14 2.98
CA ALA A 21 8.76 0.31 1.99
C ALA A 21 8.87 -0.95 1.09
N ARG A 22 9.08 -0.75 -0.21
CA ARG A 22 9.12 -1.82 -1.24
C ARG A 22 9.96 -3.04 -0.83
N GLY A 23 11.14 -2.81 -0.25
CA GLY A 23 12.09 -3.85 0.15
C GLY A 23 11.65 -4.71 1.35
N THR A 24 10.56 -4.34 2.02
CA THR A 24 10.06 -5.03 3.21
C THR A 24 8.91 -6.00 2.91
N ILE A 25 8.44 -6.05 1.65
CA ILE A 25 7.44 -7.02 1.20
C ILE A 25 8.14 -8.36 0.93
N ALA A 26 8.00 -9.32 1.84
CA ALA A 26 8.64 -10.62 1.78
C ALA A 26 7.66 -11.78 1.48
N ASP A 27 6.37 -11.59 1.75
CA ASP A 27 5.33 -12.62 1.66
C ASP A 27 4.58 -12.65 0.32
N GLY A 28 5.16 -12.08 -0.75
CA GLY A 28 4.53 -12.11 -2.07
C GLY A 28 5.33 -11.40 -3.15
N ARG A 29 4.62 -11.04 -4.24
CA ARG A 29 5.22 -10.37 -5.41
C ARG A 29 4.47 -9.10 -5.76
N ILE A 30 5.22 -8.06 -6.11
CA ILE A 30 4.69 -6.81 -6.66
C ILE A 30 4.51 -7.01 -8.16
N LEU A 31 3.33 -6.68 -8.68
CA LEU A 31 2.92 -7.01 -10.04
C LEU A 31 2.94 -5.82 -11.02
N ASN A 32 3.43 -4.67 -10.58
CA ASN A 32 3.60 -3.48 -11.40
C ASN A 32 4.86 -2.67 -11.03
N ASP A 33 5.30 -1.82 -11.95
CA ASP A 33 6.49 -0.97 -11.80
C ASP A 33 6.19 0.42 -11.20
N ILE A 34 5.15 0.52 -10.37
CA ILE A 34 4.85 1.78 -9.67
C ILE A 34 5.73 1.88 -8.42
N PHE A 35 6.49 2.96 -8.31
CA PHE A 35 7.21 3.28 -7.08
C PHE A 35 6.24 3.89 -6.06
N SER A 36 5.96 3.16 -4.99
CA SER A 36 5.06 3.59 -3.93
C SER A 36 5.37 2.88 -2.61
N ASP A 37 4.88 3.44 -1.51
CA ASP A 37 4.81 2.76 -0.22
C ASP A 37 3.43 2.11 0.00
N PHE A 38 2.46 2.34 -0.89
CA PHE A 38 1.10 1.83 -0.76
C PHE A 38 0.84 0.69 -1.73
N TYR A 39 0.29 -0.41 -1.22
CA TYR A 39 0.08 -1.64 -1.97
C TYR A 39 -1.29 -2.22 -1.69
N ILE A 40 -2.07 -2.49 -2.74
CA ILE A 40 -3.27 -3.31 -2.63
C ILE A 40 -2.82 -4.76 -2.46
N ARG A 41 -3.27 -5.41 -1.38
CA ARG A 41 -2.98 -6.81 -1.10
C ARG A 41 -4.08 -7.69 -1.66
N MET A 42 -3.70 -8.67 -2.47
CA MET A 42 -4.61 -9.70 -2.97
C MET A 42 -4.08 -11.10 -2.68
N PRO A 43 -4.96 -12.09 -2.48
CA PRO A 43 -4.53 -13.48 -2.37
C PRO A 43 -3.81 -13.92 -3.64
N GLY A 44 -2.65 -14.57 -3.51
CA GLY A 44 -1.91 -15.21 -4.60
C GLY A 44 -2.38 -16.63 -4.87
N GLU A 45 -1.73 -17.31 -5.82
CA GLU A 45 -1.82 -18.76 -5.93
C GLU A 45 -1.00 -19.42 -4.80
N GLY A 46 -1.61 -20.35 -4.06
CA GLY A 46 -0.98 -21.01 -2.92
C GLY A 46 -0.97 -20.16 -1.64
N HIS A 47 0.17 -20.12 -0.93
CA HIS A 47 0.32 -19.46 0.37
C HIS A 47 0.88 -18.02 0.30
N GLY A 48 1.04 -17.46 -0.90
CA GLY A 48 1.62 -16.12 -1.10
C GLY A 48 0.58 -15.03 -1.40
N TYR A 49 1.03 -13.78 -1.39
CA TYR A 49 0.22 -12.62 -1.78
C TYR A 49 0.68 -11.99 -3.10
N ARG A 50 -0.25 -11.27 -3.72
CA ARG A 50 -0.03 -10.41 -4.88
C ARG A 50 -0.21 -8.96 -4.43
N TYR A 51 0.72 -8.11 -4.81
CA TYR A 51 0.71 -6.70 -4.45
C TYR A 51 0.67 -5.83 -5.69
N TYR A 52 -0.21 -4.82 -5.68
CA TYR A 52 -0.24 -3.77 -6.69
C TYR A 52 0.09 -2.46 -6.02
N ALA A 53 1.24 -1.87 -6.39
CA ALA A 53 1.60 -0.54 -5.91
C ALA A 53 0.62 0.49 -6.47
N ILE A 54 0.22 1.44 -5.63
CA ILE A 54 -0.71 2.53 -5.99
C ILE A 54 -0.13 3.88 -5.57
N ASN A 55 -0.30 4.91 -6.40
CA ASN A 55 0.12 6.29 -6.11
C ASN A 55 -1.07 7.26 -5.97
N PHE A 56 -2.29 6.73 -5.99
CA PHE A 56 -3.54 7.43 -5.73
C PHE A 56 -4.43 6.58 -4.82
N CYS A 57 -5.28 7.22 -4.04
CA CYS A 57 -6.26 6.52 -3.22
C CYS A 57 -7.40 6.00 -4.10
N PRO A 58 -7.71 4.69 -4.06
CA PRO A 58 -8.80 4.11 -4.85
C PRO A 58 -10.19 4.57 -4.38
N PHE A 59 -10.29 5.21 -3.20
CA PHE A 59 -11.56 5.64 -2.63
C PHE A 59 -11.85 7.14 -2.86
N CYS A 60 -10.83 7.99 -2.77
CA CYS A 60 -11.00 9.46 -2.80
C CYS A 60 -10.37 10.12 -4.05
N GLY A 61 -9.58 9.37 -4.84
CA GLY A 61 -8.87 9.86 -6.02
C GLY A 61 -7.67 10.77 -5.75
N ARG A 62 -7.41 11.16 -4.49
CA ARG A 62 -6.25 11.98 -4.13
C ARG A 62 -4.95 11.20 -4.26
N SER A 63 -3.88 11.89 -4.62
CA SER A 63 -2.53 11.35 -4.65
C SER A 63 -2.10 10.85 -3.27
N LEU A 64 -1.43 9.70 -3.25
CA LEU A 64 -0.79 9.17 -2.06
C LEU A 64 0.68 9.58 -2.08
N SER A 65 1.10 10.37 -1.10
CA SER A 65 2.51 10.67 -0.91
C SER A 65 3.19 9.47 -0.27
N ALA A 66 4.28 8.98 -0.86
CA ALA A 66 5.21 8.11 -0.18
C ALA A 66 5.57 8.75 1.18
N ALA A 67 5.62 7.95 2.25
CA ALA A 67 6.10 8.48 3.52
C ALA A 67 7.60 8.69 3.34
N SER A 68 8.01 9.96 3.22
CA SER A 68 9.43 10.30 3.20
C SER A 68 10.09 9.66 4.42
N PRO A 69 11.21 8.93 4.28
CA PRO A 69 11.88 8.27 5.41
C PRO A 69 12.36 9.25 6.50
N ASP A 70 12.26 10.56 6.27
CA ASP A 70 12.59 11.65 7.20
C ASP A 70 11.43 12.06 8.13
N ALA A 71 10.24 11.47 7.99
CA ALA A 71 9.09 11.76 8.84
C ALA A 71 8.98 10.76 10.01
N GLN A 72 9.97 10.75 10.90
CA GLN A 72 9.83 10.18 12.25
C GLN A 72 10.22 11.26 13.28
N PRO A 73 9.39 11.53 14.30
CA PRO A 73 9.80 12.36 15.43
C PRO A 73 10.86 11.67 16.31
#